data_AF-A0A2N2DYF2-F1
#
_entry.id   AF-A0A2N2DYF2-F1
#
_cell.length_a   1.000
_cell.length_b   1.000
_cell.length_c   1.000
_cell.angle_alpha   90.00
_cell.angle_beta   90.00
_cell.angle_gamma   90.00
#
_symmetry.space_group_name_H-M   'P 1'
#
loop_
_entity.id
_entity.type
_entity.pdbx_description
1 polymer ?
#
loop_
_entity_poly.entity_id
_entity_poly.type
_entity_poly.pdbx_seq_one_letter_code
_entity_poly.pdbx_strand_id
1 'polypeptide(L)' 'MPTSTFYNLEESKRKQIFDACVDEFSLHTFSEASINQIIKAANISRGSFYQYFADK' A
#
# COMPACT_ATOMS: atom_id res chain seq x y z
N MET A 1 -0.29 -10.40 2.87
CA MET A 1 -0.88 -10.11 4.21
C MET A 1 -0.13 -8.97 4.89
N PRO A 2 -0.79 -8.01 5.57
CA PRO A 2 -0.11 -6.89 6.24
C PRO A 2 0.68 -7.34 7.48
N THR A 3 1.80 -6.70 7.73
CA THR A 3 2.64 -6.95 8.91
C THR A 3 2.12 -6.22 10.15
N SER A 4 2.64 -6.59 11.33
CA SER A 4 2.36 -5.86 12.57
C SER A 4 2.78 -4.38 12.49
N THR A 5 3.81 -4.06 11.72
CA THR A 5 4.25 -2.68 11.50
C THR A 5 3.18 -1.84 10.82
N PHE A 6 2.42 -2.40 9.87
CA PHE A 6 1.31 -1.69 9.23
C PHE A 6 0.20 -1.34 10.22
N TYR A 7 -0.16 -2.27 11.11
CA TYR A 7 -1.21 -2.04 12.10
C TYR A 7 -0.84 -1.03 13.18
N ASN A 8 0.46 -0.90 13.47
CA ASN A 8 1.00 0.06 14.44
C ASN A 8 1.16 1.48 13.88
N LEU A 9 0.81 1.72 12.61
CA LEU A 9 0.79 3.07 12.05
C LEU A 9 -0.34 3.90 12.65
N GLU A 10 -0.11 5.21 12.72
CA GLU A 10 -1.17 6.20 12.92
C GLU A 10 -2.34 5.94 11.96
N GLU A 11 -3.56 6.06 12.46
CA GLU A 11 -4.76 5.68 11.73
C GLU A 11 -4.89 6.41 10.38
N SER A 12 -4.52 7.69 10.35
CA SER A 12 -4.52 8.51 9.13
C SER A 12 -3.58 7.96 8.06
N LYS A 13 -2.37 7.56 8.46
CA LYS A 13 -1.36 6.99 7.55
C LYS A 13 -1.77 5.60 7.08
N ARG A 14 -2.31 4.77 7.97
CA ARG A 14 -2.84 3.45 7.63
C ARG A 14 -3.97 3.57 6.61
N LYS A 15 -4.89 4.51 6.83
CA LYS A 15 -6.00 4.79 5.92
C LYS A 15 -5.50 5.28 4.56
N GLN A 16 -4.56 6.21 4.53
CA GLN A 16 -3.97 6.70 3.27
C GLN A 16 -3.36 5.57 2.43
N ILE A 17 -2.61 4.66 3.05
CA ILE A 17 -2.02 3.51 2.35
C ILE A 17 -3.11 2.56 1.86
N PHE A 18 -4.13 2.31 2.69
CA PHE A 18 -5.25 1.44 2.33
C PHE A 18 -6.04 2.01 1.13
N ASP A 19 -6.40 3.29 1.16
CA ASP A 19 -7.13 3.97 0.10
C ASP A 19 -6.34 3.92 -1.22
N ALA A 20 -5.01 4.15 -1.18
CA ALA A 20 -4.15 4.02 -2.36
C ALA A 20 -4.11 2.60 -2.94
N CYS A 21 -4.13 1.56 -2.10
CA CYS A 21 -4.25 0.18 -2.56
C CYS A 21 -5.62 -0.07 -3.20
N VAL A 22 -6.70 0.37 -2.55
CA VAL A 22 -8.07 0.20 -3.07
C VAL A 22 -8.21 0.87 -4.43
N ASP A 23 -7.73 2.10 -4.59
CA ASP A 23 -7.77 2.82 -5.85
C ASP A 23 -7.04 2.04 -6.95
N GLU A 24 -5.80 1.59 -6.71
CA GLU A 24 -5.02 0.85 -7.72
C GLU A 24 -5.69 -0.46 -8.13
N PHE A 25 -6.13 -1.26 -7.16
CA PHE A 25 -6.75 -2.57 -7.41
C PHE A 25 -8.20 -2.49 -7.88
N SER A 26 -8.86 -1.34 -7.72
CA SER A 26 -10.19 -1.09 -8.30
C SER A 26 -10.12 -0.76 -9.80
N LEU A 27 -9.01 -0.17 -10.23
CA LEU A 27 -8.80 0.29 -11.61
C LEU A 27 -8.06 -0.73 -12.48
N HIS A 28 -7.25 -1.60 -11.86
CA HIS A 28 -6.39 -2.54 -12.58
C HIS A 28 -6.58 -3.97 -12.06
N THR A 29 -6.40 -4.95 -12.95
CA THR A 29 -6.35 -6.35 -12.52
C THR A 29 -5.16 -6.58 -11.58
N PHE A 30 -5.22 -7.66 -10.79
CA PHE A 30 -4.10 -8.00 -9.90
C PHE A 30 -2.77 -8.17 -10.65
N SER A 31 -2.76 -8.60 -11.91
CA SER A 31 -1.54 -8.67 -12.72
C SER A 31 -1.01 -7.29 -13.13
N GLU A 32 -1.90 -6.35 -13.44
CA GLU A 32 -1.57 -5.04 -14.00
C GLU A 32 -1.29 -3.96 -12.95
N ALA A 33 -1.83 -4.12 -11.74
CA ALA A 33 -1.63 -3.17 -10.65
C ALA A 33 -0.13 -2.91 -10.39
N SER A 34 0.23 -1.73 -9.93
CA SER A 34 1.62 -1.34 -9.79
C SER A 34 1.91 -0.88 -8.37
N ILE A 35 2.83 -1.59 -7.70
CA ILE A 35 3.38 -1.13 -6.41
C ILE A 35 3.92 0.30 -6.54
N ASN A 36 4.46 0.67 -7.71
CA ASN A 36 4.98 2.02 -7.93
C ASN A 36 3.89 3.10 -7.92
N GLN A 37 2.70 2.78 -8.41
CA GLN A 37 1.56 3.70 -8.35
C GLN A 37 1.05 3.79 -6.92
N ILE A 38 0.92 2.66 -6.22
CA ILE A 38 0.49 2.62 -4.82
C ILE A 38 1.43 3.46 -3.93
N ILE A 39 2.74 3.26 -4.01
CA ILE A 39 3.68 4.02 -3.15
C ILE A 39 3.70 5.51 -3.48
N LYS A 40 3.43 5.89 -4.75
CA LYS A 40 3.31 7.28 -5.18
C LYS A 40 2.04 7.92 -4.64
N ALA A 41 0.90 7.24 -4.73
CA ALA A 41 -0.38 7.72 -4.21
C ALA A 41 -0.39 7.77 -2.67
N ALA A 42 0.17 6.76 -2.02
CA ALA A 42 0.29 6.69 -0.56
C ALA A 42 1.41 7.57 0.02
N ASN A 43 2.21 8.23 -0.83
CA ASN A 43 3.37 9.05 -0.44
C ASN A 43 4.33 8.32 0.52
N ILE A 44 4.71 7.07 0.18
CA ILE A 44 5.66 6.26 0.95
C ILE A 44 6.82 5.80 0.07
N SER A 45 7.91 5.35 0.69
CA SER A 45 9.01 4.72 -0.03
C SER A 45 8.68 3.27 -0.40
N ARG A 46 9.35 2.73 -1.42
CA ARG A 46 9.25 1.30 -1.77
C ARG A 46 9.68 0.39 -0.61
N GLY A 47 10.70 0.79 0.16
CA GLY A 47 11.15 0.03 1.33
C GLY A 47 10.05 -0.03 2.41
N SER A 48 9.35 1.09 2.63
CA SER A 48 8.21 1.14 3.55
C SER A 48 7.07 0.20 3.11
N PHE A 49 6.80 0.11 1.81
CA PHE A 49 5.80 -0.85 1.31
C PHE A 49 6.14 -2.28 1.72
N TYR A 50 7.36 -2.74 1.47
CA TYR A 50 7.78 -4.10 1.84
C TYR A 50 7.92 -4.31 3.35
N GLN A 51 8.01 -3.24 4.13
CA GLN A 51 7.90 -3.32 5.59
C GLN A 51 6.46 -3.58 6.04
N TYR A 52 5.48 -3.10 5.28
CA TYR A 52 4.05 -3.22 5.59
C TYR A 52 3.40 -4.47 4.97
N PHE A 53 3.87 -4.91 3.80
CA PHE A 53 3.32 -6.03 3.04
C PHE A 53 4.46 -6.91 2.52
N ALA A 54 4.28 -8.24 2.56
CA ALA A 54 5.29 -9.18 2.08
C ALA A 54 5.40 -9.17 0.53
N ASP A 55 4.29 -8.93 -0.13
CA ASP A 55 4.09 -9.03 -1.56
C ASP A 55 3.00 -8.07 -2.04
N LYS A 56 2.75 -8.11 -3.34
CA LYS A 56 1.64 -7.41 -3.99
C LYS A 56 0.31 -8.07 -3.65
#